data_AF-A0A1W9UIT5-F1
#
_entry.id   AF-A0A1W9UIT5-F1
#
_cell.length_a   1.000
_cell.length_b   1.000
_cell.length_c   1.000
_cell.angle_alpha   90.00
_cell.angle_beta   90.00
_cell.angle_gamma   90.00
#
_symmetry.space_group_name_H-M   'P 1'
#
loop_
_entity.id
_entity.type
_entity.pdbx_description
1 polymer ?
#
loop_
_entity_poly.entity_id
_entity_poly.type
_entity_poly.pdbx_seq_one_letter_code
_entity_poly.pdbx_strand_id
1 'polypeptide(L)' 'MIDNKQQLKKLAKLPIGIQTFADIRNENYVYVDKTALAYDLIDNGRYYFLSR' A
#
# COMPACT_ATOMS: atom_id res chain seq x y z
N MET A 1 -38.83 -4.59 9.29
CA MET A 1 -37.83 -5.63 9.63
C MET A 1 -36.55 -5.23 8.95
N ILE A 2 -35.63 -4.63 9.70
CA ILE A 2 -34.42 -3.98 9.19
C ILE A 2 -33.27 -4.89 9.61
N ASP A 3 -32.80 -5.73 8.69
CA ASP A 3 -31.60 -6.54 8.79
C ASP A 3 -30.91 -6.42 7.42
N ASN A 4 -29.63 -6.13 7.27
CA ASN A 4 -28.55 -5.97 8.22
C ASN A 4 -27.48 -5.16 7.47
N LYS A 5 -26.71 -4.36 8.20
CA LYS A 5 -25.62 -3.51 7.69
C LYS A 5 -24.88 -4.15 6.52
N GLN A 6 -24.78 -3.43 5.39
CA GLN A 6 -23.75 -3.68 4.40
C GLN A 6 -22.44 -3.95 5.15
N GLN A 7 -21.93 -5.17 5.05
CA GLN A 7 -20.70 -5.58 5.71
C GLN A 7 -19.62 -4.58 5.32
N LEU A 8 -19.19 -3.75 6.30
CA LEU A 8 -18.14 -2.77 6.10
C LEU A 8 -16.88 -3.51 5.66
N LYS A 9 -16.54 -3.39 4.39
CA LYS A 9 -15.30 -3.94 3.81
C LYS A 9 -14.12 -3.30 4.55
N LYS A 10 -13.48 -4.05 5.43
CA LYS A 10 -12.32 -3.60 6.19
C LYS A 10 -11.20 -3.25 5.20
N LEU A 11 -10.80 -1.98 5.15
CA LEU A 11 -9.69 -1.52 4.31
C LEU A 11 -8.39 -2.19 4.78
N ALA A 12 -7.52 -2.53 3.82
CA ALA A 12 -6.22 -3.11 4.11
C ALA A 12 -5.38 -2.12 4.94
N LYS A 13 -4.71 -2.62 5.98
CA LYS A 13 -3.88 -1.79 6.88
C LYS A 13 -2.58 -1.44 6.14
N LEU A 14 -2.36 -0.16 5.87
CA LEU A 14 -1.12 0.35 5.28
C LEU A 14 -0.17 0.84 6.38
N PRO A 15 1.15 0.59 6.29
CA PRO A 15 2.13 0.97 7.31
C PRO A 15 2.53 2.46 7.18
N ILE A 16 1.54 3.37 7.08
CA ILE A 16 1.80 4.80 6.93
C ILE A 16 2.22 5.38 8.29
N GLY A 17 3.37 6.07 8.33
CA GLY A 17 3.88 6.70 9.54
C GLY A 17 4.65 5.77 10.49
N ILE A 18 4.79 4.49 10.15
CA ILE A 18 5.54 3.50 10.93
C ILE A 18 6.96 3.43 10.39
N GLN A 19 7.93 3.68 11.26
CA GLN A 19 9.35 3.69 10.88
C GLN A 19 10.06 2.39 11.27
N THR A 20 9.46 1.58 12.12
CA THR A 20 10.07 0.34 12.62
C THR A 20 9.67 -0.85 11.75
N PHE A 21 10.65 -1.55 11.21
CA PHE A 21 10.41 -2.74 10.40
C PHE A 21 9.73 -3.88 11.20
N ALA A 22 10.05 -4.03 12.49
CA ALA A 22 9.46 -5.04 13.34
C ALA A 22 7.93 -4.87 13.45
N ASP A 23 7.46 -3.64 13.65
CA ASP A 23 6.03 -3.31 13.77
C ASP A 23 5.31 -3.61 12.44
N ILE A 24 5.93 -3.27 11.31
CA ILE A 24 5.40 -3.58 9.97
C ILE A 24 5.24 -5.08 9.78
N ARG A 25 6.23 -5.88 10.21
CA ARG A 25 6.20 -7.34 10.07
C ARG A 25 5.22 -8.03 11.01
N ASN A 26 5.03 -7.52 12.21
CA ASN A 26 4.27 -8.19 13.25
C ASN A 26 2.77 -7.83 13.25
N GLU A 27 2.39 -6.67 12.71
CA GLU A 27 1.01 -6.17 12.81
C GLU A 27 0.15 -6.38 11.54
N ASN A 28 0.51 -7.37 10.71
CA ASN A 28 -0.28 -7.79 9.54
C ASN A 28 -0.61 -6.64 8.56
N TYR A 29 0.38 -5.79 8.27
CA TYR A 29 0.28 -4.78 7.23
C TYR A 29 0.34 -5.40 5.83
N VAL A 30 -0.31 -4.75 4.86
CA VAL A 30 -0.34 -5.24 3.48
C VAL A 30 0.99 -4.98 2.76
N TYR A 31 1.44 -5.97 1.99
CA TYR A 31 2.53 -5.82 1.04
C TYR A 31 1.97 -5.38 -0.33
N VAL A 32 2.55 -4.34 -0.92
CA VAL A 32 2.18 -3.85 -2.25
C VAL A 32 3.38 -4.01 -3.16
N ASP A 33 3.26 -4.91 -4.14
CA ASP A 33 4.27 -5.07 -5.18
C ASP A 33 4.17 -3.91 -6.18
N LYS A 34 5.25 -3.15 -6.33
CA LYS A 34 5.37 -2.03 -7.26
C LYS A 34 6.36 -2.31 -8.39
N THR A 35 6.86 -3.55 -8.50
CA THR A 35 7.92 -3.93 -9.42
C THR A 35 7.57 -3.59 -10.87
N ALA A 36 6.34 -3.88 -11.31
CA ALA A 36 5.89 -3.56 -12.66
C ALA A 36 5.91 -2.04 -12.95
N LEU A 37 5.45 -1.23 -11.99
CA LEU A 37 5.45 0.23 -12.11
C LEU A 37 6.87 0.79 -12.13
N ALA A 38 7.76 0.26 -11.31
CA ALA A 38 9.16 0.66 -11.29
C ALA A 38 9.87 0.26 -12.59
N TYR A 39 9.60 -0.93 -13.11
CA TYR A 39 10.16 -1.41 -14.37
C TYR A 39 9.74 -0.52 -15.54
N ASP A 40 8.46 -0.18 -15.64
CA ASP A 40 7.95 0.74 -16.67
C ASP A 40 8.59 2.14 -16.57
N LEU A 41 8.75 2.65 -15.34
CA LEU A 41 9.45 3.92 -15.10
C LEU A 41 10.90 3.88 -15.61
N ILE A 42 11.62 2.78 -15.38
CA ILE A 42 13.02 2.64 -15.77
C ILE A 42 13.15 2.53 -17.29
N ASP A 43 12.27 1.76 -17.93
CA ASP A 43 12.37 1.43 -19.35
C ASP A 43 11.85 2.54 -20.26
N ASN A 44 10.75 3.20 -19.87
CA ASN A 44 10.05 4.19 -20.70
C ASN A 44 10.26 5.65 -20.25
N GLY A 45 10.89 5.86 -19.10
CA GLY A 45 11.07 7.17 -18.52
C GLY A 45 12.24 7.98 -19.09
N ARG A 46 12.02 9.28 -19.29
CA ARG A 46 13.11 10.21 -19.67
C ARG A 46 13.52 11.16 -18.55
N TYR A 47 12.55 11.80 -17.89
CA TYR A 47 12.79 12.72 -16.78
C TYR A 47 11.69 12.57 -15.73
N TYR A 48 12.06 12.29 -14.49
CA TYR A 48 11.14 12.26 -13.35
C TYR A 48 11.62 13.16 -12.22
N PHE A 49 10.69 13.86 -11.60
CA PHE A 49 10.90 14.57 -10.34
C PHE A 49 10.20 13.78 -9.24
N LEU A 50 10.97 13.08 -8.41
CA LEU A 50 10.45 12.39 -7.24
C LEU A 50 10.40 13.38 -6.08
N SER A 51 9.19 13.79 -5.71
CA SER A 51 8.97 14.54 -4.48
C SER A 51 9.10 13.61 -3.28
N ARG A 52 9.71 14.13 -2.21
CA ARG A 52 9.72 13.48 -0.90
C ARG A 52 8.42 13.73 -0.15
#